data_AF-A0A1G5RVG8-F1
#
_entry.id   AF-A0A1G5RVG8-F1
#
_cell.length_a   1.000
_cell.length_b   1.000
_cell.length_c   1.000
_cell.angle_alpha   90.00
_cell.angle_beta   90.00
_cell.angle_gamma   90.00
#
_symmetry.space_group_name_H-M   'P 1'
#
loop_
_entity.id
_entity.type
_entity.pdbx_description
1 polymer ?
#
loop_
_entity_poly.entity_id
_entity_poly.type
_entity_poly.pdbx_seq_one_letter_code
_entity_poly.pdbx_strand_id
1 'polypeptide(L)'
;MKRKIIALLTLVVILAASAAGCAGIRDAVAKIKGDLVGQKFVISVYDDYADKTLEVTGSKITVGLLENSSNFDVENPGFESEVIEITVNGNQMFQVGNTVIFAETGLDMVKDYAVPTQASGGQGGGFVPFDRYVNDIKNQIGKDKTIIISSQMGIPIGVFQGKDVYVTVPEDLPKMTRLNIDGKSLYIHRANYVIMDSEMLD
;
A
#
# COMPACT_ATOMS: atom_id res chain seq x y z
N MET A 1 46.18 18.14 -24.38
CA MET A 1 45.39 16.90 -24.58
C MET A 1 45.05 16.20 -23.26
N LYS A 2 46.01 15.96 -22.35
CA LYS A 2 45.77 15.31 -21.04
C LYS A 2 44.66 15.94 -20.18
N ARG A 3 44.58 17.27 -20.10
CA ARG A 3 43.52 17.99 -19.35
C ARG A 3 42.11 17.81 -19.94
N LYS A 4 42.00 17.66 -21.26
CA LYS A 4 40.71 17.42 -21.95
C LYS A 4 40.24 15.97 -21.75
N ILE A 5 41.17 15.01 -21.70
CA ILE A 5 40.88 13.60 -21.44
C ILE A 5 40.44 13.39 -19.98
N ILE A 6 41.10 14.05 -19.02
CA ILE A 6 40.72 13.99 -17.60
C ILE A 6 39.32 14.58 -17.40
N ALA A 7 39.03 15.73 -18.03
CA ALA A 7 37.70 16.35 -17.97
C ALA A 7 36.59 15.44 -18.56
N LEU A 8 36.89 14.73 -19.65
CA LEU A 8 35.96 13.79 -20.27
C LEU A 8 35.69 12.58 -19.37
N LEU A 9 36.74 12.02 -18.76
CA LEU A 9 36.62 10.89 -17.83
C LEU A 9 35.82 11.27 -16.57
N THR A 10 36.04 12.46 -16.01
CA THR A 10 35.23 12.94 -14.88
C THR A 10 33.75 13.13 -15.25
N LEU A 11 33.46 13.59 -16.47
CA LEU A 11 32.07 13.77 -16.92
C LEU A 11 31.36 12.41 -17.10
N VAL A 12 32.06 11.40 -17.62
CA VAL A 12 31.53 10.04 -17.78
C VAL A 12 31.27 9.37 -16.42
N VAL A 13 32.13 9.59 -15.42
CA VAL A 13 31.92 9.06 -14.06
C VAL A 13 30.72 9.73 -13.37
N ILE A 14 30.52 11.04 -13.56
CA ILE A 14 29.35 11.76 -13.03
C ILE A 14 28.04 11.29 -13.69
N LEU A 15 28.06 11.05 -15.01
CA LEU A 15 26.93 10.49 -15.76
C LEU A 15 26.64 9.02 -15.42
N ALA A 16 27.66 8.25 -15.05
CA ALA A 16 27.48 6.86 -14.59
C ALA A 16 26.92 6.81 -13.16
N ALA A 17 27.31 7.74 -12.29
CA ALA A 17 26.81 7.83 -10.92
C ALA A 17 25.35 8.31 -10.84
N SER A 18 24.87 9.08 -11.82
CA SER A 18 23.46 9.50 -11.87
C SER A 18 22.48 8.39 -12.29
N ALA A 19 22.96 7.31 -12.94
CA ALA A 19 22.12 6.19 -13.36
C ALA A 19 21.84 5.17 -12.23
N ALA A 20 22.72 5.08 -11.22
CA ALA A 20 22.56 4.16 -10.09
C ALA A 20 21.75 4.75 -8.91
N GLY A 21 21.41 6.04 -8.94
CA GLY A 21 20.75 6.75 -7.84
C GLY A 21 19.26 7.08 -8.06
N CYS A 22 18.71 6.86 -9.25
CA CYS A 22 17.35 7.34 -9.56
C CYS A 22 16.24 6.66 -8.75
N ALA A 23 16.40 5.42 -8.28
CA ALA A 23 15.37 4.76 -7.48
C ALA A 23 15.24 5.40 -6.08
N GLY A 24 16.37 5.57 -5.38
CA GLY A 24 16.41 6.20 -4.05
C GLY A 24 16.13 7.70 -4.06
N ILE A 25 16.53 8.42 -5.12
CA ILE A 25 16.24 9.85 -5.27
C ILE A 25 14.75 10.07 -5.59
N ARG A 26 14.11 9.20 -6.38
CA ARG A 26 12.66 9.25 -6.60
C ARG A 26 11.89 8.98 -5.31
N ASP A 27 12.34 8.03 -4.50
CA ASP A 27 11.76 7.73 -3.18
C ASP A 27 11.99 8.88 -2.18
N ALA A 28 13.14 9.57 -2.25
CA ALA A 28 13.46 10.73 -1.40
C ALA A 28 12.74 12.03 -1.83
N VAL A 29 12.48 12.24 -3.11
CA VAL A 29 11.73 13.42 -3.61
C VAL A 29 10.23 13.29 -3.28
N ALA A 30 9.72 12.08 -3.13
CA ALA A 30 8.36 11.83 -2.64
C ALA A 30 8.18 12.07 -1.11
N LYS A 31 9.27 12.29 -0.35
CA LYS A 31 9.23 12.47 1.12
C LYS A 31 8.91 13.89 1.61
N ILE A 32 8.50 14.81 0.75
CA ILE A 32 8.19 16.17 1.21
C ILE A 32 6.74 16.20 1.72
N LYS A 33 6.56 15.87 3.01
CA LYS A 33 5.35 15.97 3.85
C LYS A 33 4.11 15.21 3.36
N GLY A 34 3.94 13.93 3.71
CA GLY A 34 2.66 13.19 3.60
C GLY A 34 2.01 13.14 2.20
N ASP A 35 2.71 13.67 1.21
CA ASP A 35 2.26 13.97 -0.13
C ASP A 35 2.70 12.80 -1.00
N LEU A 36 1.76 11.95 -1.38
CA LEU A 36 1.93 10.94 -2.41
C LEU A 36 1.91 11.61 -3.80
N VAL A 37 2.68 12.68 -3.96
CA VAL A 37 2.67 13.57 -5.12
C VAL A 37 3.46 12.97 -6.27
N GLY A 38 2.83 12.89 -7.44
CA GLY A 38 3.46 12.43 -8.68
C GLY A 38 3.21 10.95 -9.02
N GLN A 39 2.49 10.22 -8.19
CA GLN A 39 2.12 8.83 -8.42
C GLN A 39 0.58 8.70 -8.39
N LYS A 40 0.02 7.93 -9.34
CA LYS A 40 -1.42 7.70 -9.43
C LYS A 40 -1.77 6.49 -8.57
N PHE A 41 -2.71 6.63 -7.64
CA PHE A 41 -3.18 5.52 -6.80
C PHE A 41 -4.66 5.24 -7.01
N VAL A 42 -5.02 3.98 -6.78
CA VAL A 42 -6.37 3.52 -6.50
C VAL A 42 -6.49 3.38 -4.99
N ILE A 43 -7.46 4.08 -4.40
CA ILE A 43 -7.77 4.09 -2.98
C ILE A 43 -9.06 3.28 -2.82
N SER A 44 -8.99 2.18 -2.09
CA SER A 44 -10.14 1.31 -1.83
C SER A 44 -10.42 1.26 -0.33
N VAL A 45 -11.69 1.40 0.03
CA VAL A 45 -12.19 1.27 1.40
C VAL A 45 -12.97 -0.02 1.53
N TYR A 46 -12.68 -0.79 2.57
CA TYR A 46 -13.33 -2.07 2.87
C TYR A 46 -13.92 -2.03 4.27
N ASP A 47 -15.13 -2.54 4.41
CA ASP A 47 -15.70 -2.77 5.74
C ASP A 47 -15.01 -3.95 6.45
N ASP A 48 -15.45 -4.25 7.66
CA ASP A 48 -14.90 -5.35 8.47
C ASP A 48 -15.11 -6.73 7.83
N TYR A 49 -16.08 -6.86 6.92
CA TYR A 49 -16.41 -8.08 6.18
C TYR A 49 -15.64 -8.22 4.85
N ALA A 50 -14.67 -7.35 4.61
CA ALA A 50 -13.88 -7.27 3.38
C ALA A 50 -14.69 -6.90 2.13
N ASP A 51 -15.90 -6.36 2.30
CA ASP A 51 -16.67 -5.81 1.19
C ASP A 51 -16.15 -4.42 0.82
N LYS A 52 -15.85 -4.22 -0.46
CA LYS A 52 -15.39 -2.92 -0.97
C LYS A 52 -16.56 -1.95 -1.01
N THR A 53 -16.50 -0.93 -0.17
CA THR A 53 -17.57 0.07 0.00
C THR A 53 -17.33 1.33 -0.83
N LEU A 54 -16.08 1.66 -1.12
CA LEU A 54 -15.69 2.84 -1.88
C LEU A 54 -14.40 2.59 -2.66
N GLU A 55 -14.33 3.16 -3.86
CA GLU A 55 -13.12 3.22 -4.66
C GLU A 55 -12.94 4.63 -5.25
N VAL A 56 -11.76 5.22 -5.04
CA VAL A 56 -11.41 6.56 -5.54
C VAL A 56 -10.05 6.48 -6.20
N THR A 57 -9.86 7.17 -7.32
CA THR A 57 -8.57 7.22 -8.02
C THR A 57 -8.05 8.65 -8.08
N GLY A 58 -6.75 8.86 -7.86
CA GLY A 58 -6.14 10.18 -7.96
C GLY A 58 -4.64 10.15 -8.17
N SER A 59 -4.07 11.31 -8.53
CA SER A 59 -2.63 11.48 -8.82
C SER A 59 -1.93 12.49 -7.91
N LYS A 60 -2.70 13.19 -7.09
CA LYS A 60 -2.23 14.03 -5.99
C LYS A 60 -3.01 13.63 -4.75
N ILE A 61 -2.35 12.88 -3.86
CA ILE A 61 -2.98 12.36 -2.65
C ILE A 61 -2.18 12.83 -1.44
N THR A 62 -2.90 13.35 -0.45
CA THR A 62 -2.36 13.73 0.85
C THR A 62 -3.19 13.01 1.91
N VAL A 63 -2.54 12.47 2.92
CA VAL A 63 -3.20 11.82 4.06
C VAL A 63 -2.69 12.41 5.36
N GLY A 64 -3.61 12.76 6.27
CA GLY A 64 -3.30 13.29 7.60
C GLY A 64 -4.29 12.81 8.65
N LEU A 65 -4.09 13.22 9.90
CA LEU A 65 -5.09 13.08 10.96
C LEU A 65 -5.98 14.31 10.96
N LEU A 66 -7.26 14.12 11.25
CA LEU A 66 -8.14 15.24 11.55
C LEU A 66 -7.56 16.06 12.70
N GLU A 67 -7.44 17.38 12.50
CA GLU A 67 -6.90 18.25 13.53
C GLU A 67 -7.85 18.37 14.71
N ASN A 68 -7.38 17.93 15.89
CA ASN A 68 -8.00 18.23 17.16
C ASN A 68 -6.91 18.51 18.21
N SER A 69 -7.28 19.17 19.31
CA SER A 69 -6.31 19.52 20.36
C SER A 69 -5.60 18.29 20.93
N SER A 70 -6.28 17.15 21.05
CA SER A 70 -5.70 15.91 21.59
C SER A 70 -4.70 15.22 20.66
N ASN A 71 -4.78 15.43 19.34
CA ASN A 71 -3.86 14.85 18.37
C ASN A 71 -2.48 15.55 18.34
N PHE A 72 -2.38 16.77 18.87
CA PHE A 72 -1.19 17.61 18.73
C PHE A 72 -0.75 18.32 20.03
N ASP A 73 -1.58 18.34 21.08
CA ASP A 73 -1.25 18.90 22.39
C ASP A 73 -0.82 17.79 23.36
N VAL A 74 0.48 17.75 23.64
CA VAL A 74 1.11 16.79 24.56
C VAL A 74 0.77 17.11 26.02
N GLU A 75 0.40 18.36 26.33
CA GLU A 75 0.15 18.80 27.70
C GLU A 75 -1.28 18.49 28.16
N ASN A 76 -2.22 18.29 27.22
CA ASN A 76 -3.60 17.95 27.52
C ASN A 76 -4.13 16.87 26.56
N PRO A 77 -3.63 15.62 26.67
CA PRO A 77 -4.04 14.53 25.80
C PRO A 77 -5.48 14.13 26.15
N GLY A 78 -6.44 14.75 25.49
CA GLY A 78 -7.80 14.25 25.44
C GLY A 78 -7.86 12.96 24.59
N PHE A 79 -8.97 12.73 23.90
CA PHE A 79 -9.08 11.56 23.03
C PHE A 79 -8.49 11.84 21.65
N GLU A 80 -7.39 11.18 21.32
CA GLU A 80 -6.81 11.21 19.97
C GLU A 80 -7.84 10.73 18.94
N SER A 81 -8.06 11.55 17.90
CA SER A 81 -8.90 11.19 16.77
C SER A 81 -8.26 10.06 15.97
N GLU A 82 -9.03 9.01 15.69
CA GLU A 82 -8.68 7.99 14.69
C GLU A 82 -9.19 8.36 13.28
N VAL A 83 -9.74 9.57 13.12
CA VAL A 83 -10.22 10.05 11.82
C VAL A 83 -9.01 10.43 10.97
N ILE A 84 -8.84 9.72 9.85
CA ILE A 84 -7.89 10.13 8.82
C ILE A 84 -8.58 11.05 7.81
N GLU A 85 -7.88 12.10 7.43
CA GLU A 85 -8.25 13.00 6.37
C GLU A 85 -7.50 12.60 5.10
N ILE A 86 -8.25 12.38 4.02
CA ILE A 86 -7.69 12.00 2.72
C ILE A 86 -8.10 13.06 1.70
N THR A 87 -7.11 13.74 1.12
CA THR A 87 -7.32 14.68 0.02
C THR A 87 -6.89 14.03 -1.28
N VAL A 88 -7.80 13.95 -2.26
CA VAL A 88 -7.57 13.39 -3.59
C VAL A 88 -7.84 14.45 -4.65
N ASN A 89 -6.79 14.85 -5.37
CA ASN A 89 -6.86 15.88 -6.42
C ASN A 89 -7.54 17.19 -5.96
N GLY A 90 -7.38 17.55 -4.68
CA GLY A 90 -7.98 18.75 -4.08
C GLY A 90 -9.39 18.57 -3.52
N ASN A 91 -10.00 17.39 -3.64
CA ASN A 91 -11.26 17.06 -2.96
C ASN A 91 -10.97 16.22 -1.72
N GLN A 92 -11.72 16.48 -0.64
CA GLN A 92 -11.46 15.90 0.67
C GLN A 92 -12.50 14.85 1.04
N MET A 93 -12.05 13.80 1.73
CA MET A 93 -12.90 12.85 2.43
C MET A 93 -12.31 12.52 3.80
N PHE A 94 -13.18 12.23 4.76
CA PHE A 94 -12.79 11.77 6.09
C PHE A 94 -13.14 10.30 6.22
N GLN A 95 -12.24 9.53 6.80
CA GLN A 95 -12.40 8.11 6.99
C GLN A 95 -12.10 7.72 8.45
N VAL A 96 -12.96 6.87 9.00
CA VAL A 96 -12.85 6.30 10.36
C VAL A 96 -13.18 4.83 10.28
N GLY A 97 -12.44 4.00 11.02
CA GLY A 97 -12.87 2.66 11.41
C GLY A 97 -12.75 1.55 10.35
N ASN A 98 -12.79 1.89 9.06
CA ASN A 98 -12.67 0.94 7.96
C ASN A 98 -11.21 0.65 7.55
N THR A 99 -11.00 -0.46 6.86
CA THR A 99 -9.72 -0.76 6.19
C THR A 99 -9.57 0.12 4.97
N VAL A 100 -8.40 0.72 4.76
CA VAL A 100 -8.11 1.54 3.56
C VAL A 100 -6.81 1.10 2.92
N ILE A 101 -6.85 0.84 1.61
CA ILE A 101 -5.69 0.42 0.81
C ILE A 101 -5.46 1.44 -0.30
N PHE A 102 -4.23 1.93 -0.41
CA PHE A 102 -3.77 2.82 -1.49
C PHE A 102 -2.77 2.03 -2.34
N ALA A 103 -3.21 1.56 -3.50
CA ALA A 103 -2.36 0.83 -4.44
C ALA A 103 -1.90 1.76 -5.57
N GLU A 104 -0.58 1.90 -5.76
CA GLU A 104 -0.04 2.63 -6.89
C GLU A 104 -0.46 1.95 -8.21
N THR A 105 -0.77 2.74 -9.23
CA THR A 105 -1.24 2.23 -10.53
C THR A 105 -0.24 1.22 -11.12
N GLY A 106 -0.76 0.07 -11.54
CA GLY A 106 0.04 -1.05 -12.03
C GLY A 106 0.59 -1.95 -10.92
N LEU A 107 0.18 -1.72 -9.67
CA LEU A 107 0.22 -2.71 -8.60
C LEU A 107 -1.19 -3.26 -8.42
N ASP A 108 -1.51 -4.29 -9.18
CA ASP A 108 -2.83 -4.89 -9.20
C ASP A 108 -2.88 -6.11 -8.27
N MET A 109 -4.04 -6.32 -7.64
CA MET A 109 -4.31 -7.58 -6.96
C MET A 109 -4.32 -8.72 -7.98
N VAL A 110 -3.94 -9.92 -7.53
CA VAL A 110 -4.07 -11.14 -8.33
C VAL A 110 -5.55 -11.33 -8.73
N LYS A 111 -5.79 -11.46 -10.05
CA LYS A 111 -7.14 -11.50 -10.65
C LYS A 111 -7.91 -12.76 -10.23
N ASP A 112 -9.23 -12.69 -10.17
CA ASP A 112 -10.11 -13.80 -9.78
C ASP A 112 -9.94 -14.29 -8.33
N TYR A 113 -9.37 -13.42 -7.48
CA TYR A 113 -9.55 -13.49 -6.04
C TYR A 113 -11.03 -13.17 -5.70
N ALA A 114 -11.91 -14.14 -5.91
CA ALA A 114 -13.29 -14.06 -5.48
C ALA A 114 -13.38 -14.65 -4.08
N VAL A 115 -13.49 -13.80 -3.05
CA VAL A 115 -14.22 -14.22 -1.85
C VAL A 115 -15.63 -14.54 -2.35
N PRO A 116 -16.08 -15.80 -2.36
CA PRO A 116 -17.36 -16.12 -2.97
C PRO A 116 -18.47 -15.39 -2.19
N THR A 117 -19.12 -14.42 -2.84
CA THR A 117 -20.25 -13.66 -2.25
C THR A 117 -21.51 -14.51 -2.11
N GLN A 118 -21.49 -15.79 -2.51
CA GLN A 118 -22.61 -16.69 -2.34
C GLN A 118 -22.14 -18.06 -1.82
N ALA A 119 -22.32 -18.26 -0.51
CA ALA A 119 -22.58 -19.58 0.03
C ALA A 119 -24.01 -19.99 -0.36
N SER A 120 -24.22 -20.41 -1.60
CA SER A 120 -25.43 -21.14 -1.97
C SER A 120 -25.34 -22.55 -1.41
N GLY A 121 -25.76 -22.71 -0.15
CA GLY A 121 -25.89 -24.03 0.48
C GLY A 121 -25.98 -24.02 2.00
N GLY A 122 -27.15 -23.69 2.55
CA GLY A 122 -27.55 -24.06 3.91
C GLY A 122 -27.07 -23.14 5.04
N GLN A 123 -28.03 -22.46 5.68
CA GLN A 123 -27.98 -21.81 7.01
C GLN A 123 -26.59 -21.38 7.56
N GLY A 124 -26.36 -20.06 7.52
CA GLY A 124 -25.47 -19.36 8.45
C GLY A 124 -24.12 -18.93 7.84
N GLY A 125 -23.88 -17.61 7.88
CA GLY A 125 -22.61 -16.90 7.64
C GLY A 125 -21.47 -17.71 7.01
N GLY A 126 -21.34 -17.62 5.69
CA GLY A 126 -20.35 -18.38 4.91
C GLY A 126 -18.92 -17.98 5.21
N PHE A 127 -18.28 -18.68 6.15
CA PHE A 127 -16.83 -18.78 6.23
C PHE A 127 -16.32 -19.40 4.91
N VAL A 128 -15.53 -18.65 4.14
CA VAL A 128 -14.81 -19.23 3.01
C VAL A 128 -13.71 -20.13 3.59
N PRO A 129 -13.69 -21.44 3.29
CA PRO A 129 -12.63 -22.31 3.79
C PRO A 129 -11.29 -21.81 3.27
N PHE A 130 -10.35 -21.60 4.19
CA PHE A 130 -8.97 -21.18 3.90
C PHE A 130 -8.29 -22.10 2.85
N ASP A 131 -8.71 -23.35 2.75
CA ASP A 131 -8.17 -24.31 1.78
C ASP A 131 -8.56 -24.01 0.32
N ARG A 132 -9.75 -23.45 0.06
CA ARG A 132 -10.11 -22.97 -1.29
C ARG A 132 -9.35 -21.69 -1.61
N TYR A 133 -9.23 -20.82 -0.61
CA TYR A 133 -8.46 -19.60 -0.66
C TYR A 133 -7.00 -19.87 -1.10
N VAL A 134 -6.32 -20.83 -0.48
CA VAL A 134 -4.93 -21.16 -0.82
C VAL A 134 -4.82 -21.78 -2.23
N ASN A 135 -5.72 -22.69 -2.61
CA ASN A 135 -5.62 -23.40 -3.89
C ASN A 135 -5.85 -22.50 -5.12
N ASP A 136 -6.78 -21.55 -5.05
CA ASP A 136 -6.99 -20.58 -6.14
C ASP A 136 -5.78 -19.64 -6.28
N ILE A 137 -5.20 -19.25 -5.14
CA ILE A 137 -3.98 -18.44 -5.07
C ILE A 137 -2.78 -19.18 -5.69
N LYS A 138 -2.56 -20.46 -5.35
CA LYS A 138 -1.43 -21.26 -5.89
C LYS A 138 -1.36 -21.20 -7.42
N ASN A 139 -2.49 -21.30 -8.11
CA ASN A 139 -2.54 -21.34 -9.57
C ASN A 139 -2.22 -20.00 -10.25
N GLN A 140 -2.18 -18.90 -9.51
CA GLN A 140 -2.05 -17.54 -10.04
C GLN A 140 -0.81 -16.80 -9.53
N ILE A 141 -0.06 -17.40 -8.60
CA ILE A 141 1.22 -16.89 -8.16
C ILE A 141 2.28 -17.16 -9.23
N GLY A 142 2.99 -16.12 -9.62
CA GLY A 142 4.11 -16.18 -10.55
C GLY A 142 5.30 -15.33 -10.11
N LYS A 143 5.34 -14.92 -8.84
CA LYS A 143 6.41 -14.12 -8.23
C LYS A 143 6.88 -14.78 -6.94
N ASP A 144 8.00 -14.30 -6.43
CA ASP A 144 8.76 -14.95 -5.36
C ASP A 144 8.14 -14.70 -3.97
N LYS A 145 7.47 -13.55 -3.79
CA LYS A 145 6.77 -13.18 -2.55
C LYS A 145 5.27 -13.00 -2.80
N THR A 146 4.47 -13.53 -1.88
CA THR A 146 3.02 -13.35 -1.80
C THR A 146 2.68 -12.47 -0.60
N ILE A 147 1.84 -11.47 -0.81
CA ILE A 147 1.31 -10.57 0.21
C ILE A 147 -0.20 -10.78 0.31
N ILE A 148 -0.66 -11.25 1.45
CA ILE A 148 -2.08 -11.42 1.76
C ILE A 148 -2.52 -10.24 2.60
N ILE A 149 -3.60 -9.57 2.21
CA ILE A 149 -4.25 -8.52 3.00
C ILE A 149 -5.63 -9.00 3.42
N SER A 150 -5.95 -8.80 4.69
CA SER A 150 -7.24 -9.14 5.30
C SER A 150 -7.78 -7.96 6.10
N SER A 151 -9.09 -7.90 6.26
CA SER A 151 -9.76 -6.99 7.18
C SER A 151 -9.27 -7.21 8.62
N GLN A 152 -9.64 -6.31 9.53
CA GLN A 152 -9.33 -6.46 10.95
C GLN A 152 -9.93 -7.74 11.55
N MET A 153 -11.05 -8.23 11.01
CA MET A 153 -11.67 -9.50 11.40
C MET A 153 -10.96 -10.73 10.84
N GLY A 154 -9.89 -10.54 10.05
CA GLY A 154 -9.15 -11.61 9.41
C GLY A 154 -9.81 -12.13 8.12
N ILE A 155 -10.87 -11.47 7.65
CA ILE A 155 -11.52 -11.83 6.38
C ILE A 155 -10.63 -11.34 5.23
N PRO A 156 -10.17 -12.23 4.35
CA PRO A 156 -9.30 -11.84 3.25
C PRO A 156 -9.89 -10.77 2.32
N ILE A 157 -9.09 -9.77 1.98
CA ILE A 157 -9.45 -8.69 1.04
C ILE A 157 -8.83 -8.96 -0.34
N GLY A 158 -7.56 -9.35 -0.38
CA GLY A 158 -6.86 -9.52 -1.64
C GLY A 158 -5.42 -9.96 -1.48
N VAL A 159 -4.83 -10.32 -2.61
CA VAL A 159 -3.46 -10.81 -2.69
C VAL A 159 -2.67 -9.95 -3.66
N PHE A 160 -1.49 -9.52 -3.24
CA PHE A 160 -0.46 -8.92 -4.09
C PHE A 160 0.72 -9.87 -4.20
N GLN A 161 1.53 -9.68 -5.25
CA GLN A 161 2.72 -10.50 -5.48
C GLN A 161 3.85 -9.66 -6.06
N GLY A 162 5.09 -9.98 -5.72
CA GLY A 162 6.28 -9.27 -6.19
C GLY A 162 7.55 -10.07 -5.97
N LYS A 163 8.65 -9.64 -6.58
CA LYS A 163 9.97 -10.26 -6.37
C LYS A 163 10.70 -9.62 -5.20
N ASP A 164 10.71 -8.29 -5.17
CA ASP A 164 11.32 -7.51 -4.12
C ASP A 164 10.23 -6.81 -3.30
N VAL A 165 10.14 -7.16 -2.02
CA VAL A 165 9.10 -6.68 -1.11
C VAL A 165 9.74 -6.22 0.19
N TYR A 166 9.53 -4.96 0.55
CA TYR A 166 9.98 -4.42 1.83
C TYR A 166 8.91 -3.58 2.52
N VAL A 167 8.92 -3.65 3.85
CA VAL A 167 7.98 -2.95 4.74
C VAL A 167 8.62 -1.69 5.25
N THR A 168 7.86 -0.59 5.31
CA THR A 168 8.27 0.65 5.96
C THR A 168 7.10 1.24 6.70
N VAL A 169 7.32 1.72 7.93
CA VAL A 169 6.34 2.52 8.67
C VAL A 169 6.66 3.99 8.41
N PRO A 170 5.87 4.70 7.60
CA PRO A 170 6.07 6.13 7.34
C PRO A 170 5.88 6.94 8.63
N GLU A 171 6.87 7.76 9.00
CA GLU A 171 6.81 8.65 10.18
C GLU A 171 5.74 9.75 10.01
N ASP A 172 5.53 10.21 8.78
CA ASP A 172 4.65 11.35 8.46
C ASP A 172 3.20 10.95 8.14
N LEU A 173 2.84 9.66 8.23
CA LEU A 173 1.49 9.17 7.89
C LEU A 173 0.83 8.45 9.08
N PRO A 174 -0.47 8.66 9.29
CA PRO A 174 -1.13 8.14 10.48
C PRO A 174 -1.42 6.66 10.42
N LYS A 175 -0.85 5.90 11.38
CA LYS A 175 -1.14 4.47 11.60
C LYS A 175 -1.23 3.70 10.28
N MET A 176 -0.26 3.93 9.39
CA MET A 176 -0.17 3.30 8.08
C MET A 176 1.08 2.46 7.98
N THR A 177 1.00 1.37 7.22
CA THR A 177 2.17 0.63 6.76
C THR A 177 2.32 0.85 5.26
N ARG A 178 3.54 1.12 4.79
CA ARG A 178 3.89 1.10 3.37
C ARG A 178 4.58 -0.22 3.05
N LEU A 179 4.07 -0.93 2.05
CA LEU A 179 4.81 -1.98 1.36
C LEU A 179 5.34 -1.40 0.05
N ASN A 180 6.62 -1.61 -0.23
CA ASN A 180 7.12 -1.47 -1.58
C ASN A 180 7.14 -2.84 -2.24
N ILE A 181 6.56 -2.94 -3.43
CA ILE A 181 6.46 -4.18 -4.22
C ILE A 181 7.00 -3.87 -5.61
N ASP A 182 8.17 -4.41 -5.95
CA ASP A 182 8.86 -4.20 -7.23
C ASP A 182 8.99 -2.71 -7.62
N GLY A 183 9.26 -1.84 -6.64
CA GLY A 183 9.42 -0.39 -6.83
C GLY A 183 8.12 0.41 -6.79
N LYS A 184 6.94 -0.23 -6.63
CA LYS A 184 5.64 0.43 -6.47
C LYS A 184 5.19 0.44 -5.02
N SER A 185 4.40 1.43 -4.64
CA SER A 185 3.94 1.61 -3.26
C SER A 185 2.53 1.09 -3.02
N LEU A 186 2.35 0.39 -1.91
CA LEU A 186 1.06 -0.02 -1.35
C LEU A 186 0.96 0.50 0.08
N TYR A 187 0.07 1.45 0.33
CA TYR A 187 -0.19 1.91 1.70
C TYR A 187 -1.40 1.21 2.26
N ILE A 188 -1.27 0.74 3.49
CA ILE A 188 -2.28 -0.06 4.19
C ILE A 188 -2.59 0.66 5.49
N HIS A 189 -3.85 1.03 5.67
CA HIS A 189 -4.39 1.52 6.92
C HIS A 189 -5.39 0.50 7.46
N ARG A 190 -5.23 0.17 8.74
CA ARG A 190 -6.21 -0.60 9.51
C ARG A 190 -6.55 -1.98 8.90
N ALA A 191 -5.55 -2.70 8.42
CA ALA A 191 -5.68 -4.06 7.89
C ALA A 191 -4.65 -5.01 8.51
N ASN A 192 -4.95 -6.31 8.47
CA ASN A 192 -3.98 -7.36 8.74
C ASN A 192 -3.26 -7.71 7.43
N TYR A 193 -1.96 -8.03 7.50
CA TYR A 193 -1.24 -8.54 6.34
C TYR A 193 -0.22 -9.61 6.70
N VAL A 194 0.02 -10.52 5.76
CA VAL A 194 1.07 -11.54 5.82
C VAL A 194 1.91 -11.43 4.55
N ILE A 195 3.23 -11.40 4.70
CA ILE A 195 4.18 -11.47 3.60
C ILE A 195 4.93 -12.78 3.76
N MET A 196 4.96 -13.60 2.71
CA MET A 196 5.57 -14.92 2.73
C MET A 196 6.28 -15.22 1.42
N ASP A 197 7.26 -16.12 1.47
CA ASP A 197 7.77 -16.77 0.28
C ASP A 197 6.66 -17.56 -0.39
N SER A 198 6.50 -17.37 -1.69
CA SER A 198 5.44 -18.00 -2.47
C SER A 198 5.57 -19.52 -2.50
N GLU A 199 6.80 -20.05 -2.39
CA GLU A 199 7.08 -21.49 -2.26
C GLU A 199 6.47 -22.11 -0.99
N MET A 200 6.15 -21.31 0.03
CA MET A 200 5.47 -21.81 1.24
C MET A 200 3.99 -22.13 1.02
N LEU A 201 3.44 -21.76 -0.14
CA LEU A 201 2.07 -22.10 -0.50
C LEU A 201 1.99 -23.45 -1.19
N ASP A 202 3.08 -24.18 -1.42
CA ASP A 202 3.08 -25.50 -2.08
C ASP A 202 2.64 -26.66 -1.18
#